data_AF-A0A8T4LTA6-F1
#
_entry.id   AF-A0A8T4LTA6-F1
#
_cell.length_a   1.000
_cell.length_b   1.000
_cell.length_c   1.000
_cell.angle_alpha   90.00
_cell.angle_beta   90.00
_cell.angle_gamma   90.00
#
_symmetry.space_group_name_H-M   'P 1'
#
loop_
_entity.id
_entity.type
_entity.pdbx_description
1 polymer ?
#
loop_
_entity_poly.entity_id
_entity_poly.type
_entity_poly.pdbx_seq_one_letter_code
_entity_poly.pdbx_strand_id
1 'polypeptide(L)' 'MTMDTLQIRMNKELLKRIDVLVKSGVYSNRSDVIRDAVRRFVWEGEVESIEKKGDSVKLVRNTRDKLSKEKINLKEINNI' A
#
# COMPACT_ATOMS: atom_id res chain seq x y z
N MET A 1 -6.59 22.01 5.79
CA MET A 1 -5.52 21.36 5.01
C MET A 1 -5.31 22.22 3.78
N THR A 2 -4.11 22.76 3.58
CA THR A 2 -3.76 23.47 2.34
C THR A 2 -3.68 22.46 1.21
N MET A 3 -4.33 22.77 0.08
CA MET A 3 -4.30 21.95 -1.12
C MET A 3 -3.60 22.74 -2.22
N ASP A 4 -2.55 22.16 -2.80
CA ASP A 4 -1.88 22.73 -3.95
C ASP A 4 -2.69 22.43 -5.22
N THR A 5 -2.82 23.43 -6.09
CA THR A 5 -3.54 23.30 -7.36
C THR A 5 -2.58 23.00 -8.49
N LEU A 6 -2.86 21.95 -9.26
CA LEU A 6 -2.12 21.59 -10.48
C LEU A 6 -3.05 21.72 -11.69
N GLN A 7 -2.58 22.36 -12.76
CA GLN A 7 -3.28 22.36 -14.05
C GLN A 7 -2.80 21.20 -14.91
N ILE A 8 -3.73 20.34 -15.33
CA ILE A 8 -3.44 19.16 -16.18
C ILE A 8 -4.28 19.19 -17.45
N ARG A 9 -3.73 18.64 -18.55
CA ARG A 9 -4.49 18.38 -19.78
C ARG A 9 -4.97 16.94 -19.78
N MET A 10 -6.25 16.73 -20.08
CA MET A 10 -6.86 15.40 -20.17
C MET A 10 -7.64 15.24 -21.46
N ASN A 11 -7.75 14.00 -21.92
CA ASN A 11 -8.63 13.66 -23.03
C ASN A 11 -10.09 14.00 -22.67
N LYS A 12 -10.82 14.59 -23.62
CA LYS A 12 -12.23 14.94 -23.48
C LYS A 12 -13.10 13.75 -23.08
N GLU A 13 -12.77 12.55 -23.55
CA GLU A 13 -13.55 11.35 -23.22
C GLU A 13 -13.35 10.91 -21.77
N LEU A 14 -12.14 11.06 -21.22
CA LEU A 14 -11.87 10.82 -19.80
C LEU A 14 -12.63 11.82 -18.92
N LEU A 15 -12.66 13.10 -19.33
CA LEU A 15 -13.44 14.13 -18.64
C LEU A 15 -14.93 13.76 -18.57
N LYS A 16 -15.51 13.26 -19.67
CA LYS A 16 -16.91 12.80 -19.66
C LYS A 16 -17.13 11.64 -18.68
N ARG A 17 -16.21 10.69 -18.60
CA ARG A 17 -16.30 9.56 -17.66
C ARG A 17 -16.24 10.04 -16.21
N ILE A 18 -15.36 11.00 -15.91
CA ILE A 18 -15.31 11.63 -14.59
C ILE A 18 -16.63 12.34 -14.27
N ASP A 19 -17.22 13.04 -15.25
CA ASP A 19 -18.52 13.70 -15.08
C ASP A 19 -19.66 12.72 -14.76
N VAL A 20 -19.66 11.54 -15.38
CA VAL A 20 -20.65 10.50 -15.06
C VAL A 20 -20.53 10.07 -13.59
N LEU A 21 -19.31 9.91 -13.09
CA LEU A 21 -19.06 9.54 -11.69
C LEU A 21 -19.53 10.61 -10.71
N VAL A 22 -19.31 11.89 -11.03
CA VAL A 22 -19.82 13.00 -10.21
C VAL A 22 -21.35 13.06 -10.26
N LYS A 23 -21.94 12.93 -11.45
CA LYS A 23 -23.41 12.93 -11.62
C LYS A 23 -24.10 11.77 -10.93
N SER A 24 -23.43 10.63 -10.79
CA SER A 24 -23.96 9.48 -10.04
C SER A 24 -24.04 9.71 -8.52
N GLY A 25 -23.50 10.82 -8.02
CA GLY A 25 -23.53 11.18 -6.60
C GLY A 25 -22.47 10.48 -5.75
N VAL A 26 -21.64 9.62 -6.33
CA VAL A 26 -20.55 8.93 -5.62
C VAL A 26 -19.46 9.92 -5.19
N TYR A 27 -19.24 10.98 -5.97
CA TYR A 27 -18.26 12.02 -5.67
C TYR A 27 -18.89 13.41 -5.77
N SER A 28 -18.56 14.28 -4.81
CA SER A 28 -19.08 15.65 -4.75
C SER A 28 -18.51 16.56 -5.84
N ASN A 29 -17.29 16.31 -6.30
CA ASN A 29 -16.61 17.12 -7.31
C ASN A 29 -15.63 16.28 -8.14
N ARG A 30 -15.17 16.86 -9.27
CA ARG A 30 -14.18 16.22 -10.15
C ARG A 30 -12.81 16.01 -9.46
N SER A 31 -12.42 16.95 -8.61
CA SER A 31 -11.13 16.93 -7.91
C SER A 31 -11.00 15.73 -6.97
N ASP A 32 -12.09 15.30 -6.34
CA ASP A 32 -12.11 14.17 -5.41
C ASP A 32 -12.01 12.85 -6.16
N VAL A 33 -12.63 12.75 -7.34
CA VAL A 33 -12.43 11.61 -8.25
C VAL A 33 -10.96 11.49 -8.63
N ILE A 34 -10.35 12.59 -9.07
CA ILE A 34 -8.95 12.61 -9.50
C ILE A 34 -8.03 12.29 -8.33
N ARG A 35 -8.29 12.85 -7.14
CA ARG A 35 -7.51 12.58 -5.94
C ARG A 35 -7.55 11.12 -5.53
N ASP A 36 -8.72 10.50 -5.55
CA ASP A 36 -8.85 9.08 -5.19
C ASP A 36 -8.18 8.18 -6.24
N ALA A 37 -8.33 8.50 -7.52
CA ALA A 37 -7.65 7.78 -8.60
C ALA A 37 -6.13 7.86 -8.47
N VAL A 38 -5.58 9.05 -8.24
CA VAL A 38 -4.13 9.24 -8.05
C VAL A 38 -3.65 8.54 -6.79
N ARG A 39 -4.39 8.61 -5.69
CA ARG A 39 -4.07 7.90 -4.45
C ARG A 39 -3.97 6.40 -4.67
N ARG A 40 -4.97 5.79 -5.32
CA ARG A 40 -4.97 4.36 -5.63
C ARG A 40 -3.80 3.99 -6.52
N PHE A 41 -3.56 4.79 -7.56
CA PHE A 41 -2.46 4.55 -8.49
C PHE A 41 -1.08 4.60 -7.80
N VAL A 42 -0.85 5.62 -6.95
CA VAL A 42 0.41 5.74 -6.20
C VAL A 42 0.56 4.59 -5.21
N TRP A 43 -0.50 4.24 -4.46
CA TRP A 43 -0.44 3.15 -3.51
C TRP A 43 -0.26 1.79 -4.18
N GLU A 44 -0.92 1.54 -5.32
CA GLU A 44 -0.71 0.30 -6.09
C GLU A 44 0.72 0.22 -6.63
N GLY A 45 1.26 1.32 -7.14
CA GLY A 45 2.66 1.40 -7.58
C GLY A 45 3.68 1.28 -6.44
N GLU A 46 3.37 1.79 -5.25
CA GLU A 46 4.18 1.60 -4.04
C GLU A 46 4.07 0.18 -3.48
N VAL A 47 2.95 -0.50 -3.66
CA VAL A 47 2.78 -1.91 -3.26
C VAL A 47 3.66 -2.84 -4.12
N GLU A 48 3.98 -2.45 -5.36
CA GLU A 48 4.99 -3.16 -6.17
C GLU A 48 6.44 -2.87 -5.71
N SER A 49 6.71 -1.70 -5.12
CA SER A 49 8.06 -1.36 -4.59
C SER A 49 8.32 -1.91 -3.20
N ILE A 50 7.26 -2.23 -2.44
CA ILE A 50 7.36 -3.09 -1.26
C ILE A 50 7.44 -4.52 -1.75
N GLU A 51 8.67 -4.97 -2.07
CA GLU A 51 9.00 -6.38 -2.29
C GLU A 51 8.17 -7.27 -1.36
N LYS A 52 7.32 -8.11 -1.96
CA LYS A 52 6.26 -8.87 -1.30
C LYS A 52 6.62 -9.31 0.12
N LYS A 53 6.04 -8.58 1.07
CA LYS A 53 5.78 -9.01 2.45
C LYS A 53 4.73 -10.13 2.44
N GLY A 54 5.12 -11.31 1.95
CA GLY A 54 4.26 -12.52 1.89
C GLY A 54 4.83 -13.72 2.65
N ASP A 55 6.13 -13.71 2.93
CA ASP A 55 6.81 -14.82 3.60
C ASP A 55 7.15 -14.54 5.05
N SER A 56 6.58 -13.51 5.69
CA SER A 56 6.84 -13.24 7.11
C SER A 56 6.50 -14.46 7.99
N VAL A 57 5.42 -15.18 7.68
CA VAL A 57 5.04 -16.41 8.40
C VAL A 57 5.99 -17.57 8.07
N LYS A 58 6.44 -17.70 6.80
CA LYS A 58 7.43 -18.72 6.42
C LYS A 58 8.79 -18.45 7.04
N LEU A 59 9.20 -17.18 7.13
CA LEU A 59 10.44 -16.75 7.76
C LEU A 59 10.40 -17.09 9.25
N VAL A 60 9.32 -16.75 9.96
CA VAL A 60 9.14 -17.11 11.38
C VAL A 60 9.17 -18.62 11.58
N ARG A 61 8.48 -19.40 10.73
CA ARG A 61 8.53 -20.87 10.78
C ARG A 61 9.94 -21.42 10.58
N ASN A 62 10.64 -20.97 9.54
CA ASN A 62 11.99 -21.43 9.24
C ASN A 62 12.99 -21.07 10.34
N THR A 63 12.87 -19.87 10.92
CA THR A 63 13.72 -19.43 12.03
C THR A 63 13.44 -20.25 13.30
N ARG A 64 12.17 -20.55 13.60
CA ARG A 64 11.78 -21.44 14.72
C ARG A 64 12.33 -22.86 14.55
N ASP A 65 12.25 -23.43 13.34
CA ASP A 65 12.75 -24.77 13.07
C ASP A 65 14.28 -24.87 13.19
N LYS A 66 15.00 -23.80 12.82
CA LYS A 66 16.45 -23.69 13.04
C LYS A 66 16.79 -23.61 14.54
N LEU A 67 16.15 -22.69 15.26
CA LEU A 67 16.31 -22.53 16.72
C LEU A 67 15.97 -23.80 17.51
N SER A 68 15.00 -24.58 17.05
CA SER A 68 14.62 -25.85 17.69
C SER A 68 15.65 -26.96 17.50
N LYS A 69 16.47 -26.90 16.45
CA LYS A 69 17.53 -27.86 16.16
C LYS A 69 18.87 -27.45 16.77
N GLU A 70 19.07 -26.17 17.02
CA GLU A 70 20.18 -25.66 17.80
C GLU A 70 19.97 -26.01 19.28
N LYS A 71 20.90 -26.75 19.87
CA LYS A 71 20.93 -27.00 21.32
C LYS A 71 21.38 -25.72 22.02
N ILE A 72 20.45 -24.83 22.33
CA ILE A 72 20.72 -23.65 23.15
C ILE A 72 21.15 -24.14 24.54
N ASN A 73 22.38 -23.81 24.93
CA ASN A 73 22.93 -24.21 26.21
C ASN A 73 22.40 -23.28 27.30
N LEU A 74 21.23 -23.63 27.86
CA LEU A 74 20.48 -22.84 28.86
C LEU A 74 21.28 -22.44 30.11
N LYS A 75 22.45 -23.05 30.32
CA LYS A 75 23.36 -22.77 31.45
C LYS A 75 24.14 -21.46 31.29
N GLU A 76 24.40 -20.99 30.07
CA GLU A 76 25.13 -19.73 29.84
C GLU A 76 24.24 -18.49 29.97
N ILE A 77 22.94 -18.64 29.73
CA ILE A 77 21.98 -17.51 29.73
C ILE A 77 21.58 -17.11 31.16
N ASN A 78 21.57 -18.05 32.10
CA ASN A 78 21.15 -17.81 33.49
C ASN A 78 22.30 -17.38 34.43
N ASN A 79 23.49 -17.09 33.89
CA ASN A 79 24.65 -16.62 34.68
C ASN A 79 24.88 -15.10 34.58
N ILE A 80 23.85 -14.33 34.20
CA ILE A 80 23.84 -12.85 34.34
C ILE A 80 23.14 -12.49 35.65
#